data_AF-A0A060YLA2-F1
#
_entry.id   AF-A0A060YLA2-F1
#
_cell.length_a   1.000
_cell.length_b   1.000
_cell.length_c   1.000
_cell.angle_alpha   90.00
_cell.angle_beta   90.00
_cell.angle_gamma   90.00
#
_symmetry.space_group_name_H-M   'P 1'
#
loop_
_entity.id
_entity.type
_entity.pdbx_description
1 polymer ?
#
loop_
_entity_poly.entity_id
_entity_poly.type
_entity_poly.pdbx_seq_one_letter_code
_entity_poly.pdbx_strand_id
1 'polypeptide(L)'
;MRKSALPTSITTYETCQTYERPIAFTSRSRKLWIQFKSNEGNSGKGFQVPYVTYDEDYQQLIEDIVRDGRLYASENHQEILKDKKLIKALFDVLAHPQNYFRYTAQESKDMFPRSFIKLLRSKVTRFLRPYK
;
A
#
# COMPACT_ATOMS: atom_id res chain seq x y z
N MET A 1 5.25 -11.70 -18.88
CA MET A 1 4.84 -11.20 -20.24
C MET A 1 4.82 -9.67 -20.31
N ARG A 2 5.39 -9.02 -21.33
CA ARG A 2 5.27 -7.55 -21.51
C ARG A 2 4.02 -7.19 -22.32
N LYS A 3 3.26 -6.19 -21.88
CA LYS A 3 2.05 -5.74 -22.59
C LYS A 3 2.36 -5.07 -23.94
N SER A 4 3.50 -4.39 -24.06
CA SER A 4 3.92 -3.74 -25.30
C SER A 4 5.44 -3.89 -25.52
N ALA A 5 5.89 -3.65 -26.75
CA ALA A 5 7.30 -3.63 -27.11
C ALA A 5 8.07 -2.41 -26.56
N LEU A 6 7.38 -1.46 -25.92
CA LEU A 6 8.02 -0.29 -25.32
C LEU A 6 8.96 -0.73 -24.19
N PRO A 7 10.20 -0.21 -24.13
CA PRO A 7 11.17 -0.57 -23.08
C PRO A 7 10.65 -0.32 -21.66
N THR A 8 9.75 0.64 -21.50
CA THR A 8 9.13 1.04 -20.22
C THR A 8 7.96 0.13 -19.79
N SER A 9 7.51 -0.79 -20.65
CA SER A 9 6.42 -1.72 -20.37
C SER A 9 6.93 -2.98 -19.66
N ILE A 10 7.53 -2.81 -18.49
CA ILE A 10 8.08 -3.89 -17.68
C ILE A 10 6.96 -4.54 -16.87
N THR A 11 6.98 -5.87 -16.77
CA THR A 11 6.12 -6.62 -15.84
C THR A 11 6.59 -6.35 -14.41
N THR A 12 5.82 -5.57 -13.65
CA THR A 12 6.15 -5.27 -12.25
C THR A 12 5.97 -6.49 -11.35
N TYR A 13 4.96 -7.32 -11.62
CA TYR A 13 4.65 -8.51 -10.85
C TYR A 13 3.79 -9.50 -11.66
N GLU A 14 4.03 -10.79 -11.49
CA GLU A 14 3.29 -11.88 -12.15
C GLU A 14 3.19 -13.05 -11.17
N THR A 15 1.97 -13.52 -10.89
CA THR A 15 1.71 -14.71 -10.06
C THR A 15 0.43 -15.42 -10.50
N CYS A 16 0.37 -16.73 -10.26
CA CYS A 16 -0.84 -17.55 -10.33
C CYS A 16 -1.21 -18.18 -8.97
N GLN A 17 -0.47 -17.85 -7.91
CA GLN A 17 -0.64 -18.44 -6.57
C GLN A 17 -1.27 -17.43 -5.60
N THR A 18 -2.03 -17.97 -4.64
CA THR A 18 -2.50 -17.21 -3.48
C THR A 18 -1.39 -17.14 -2.45
N TYR A 19 -1.09 -15.92 -1.97
CA TYR A 19 -0.19 -15.71 -0.84
C TYR A 19 -0.97 -15.25 0.38
N GLU A 20 -0.61 -15.76 1.55
CA GLU A 20 -1.21 -15.31 2.81
C GLU A 20 -0.83 -13.88 3.17
N ARG A 21 0.39 -13.47 2.79
CA ARG A 21 0.91 -12.13 3.05
C ARG A 21 0.49 -11.18 1.94
N PRO A 22 -0.15 -10.04 2.28
CA PRO A 22 -0.46 -8.99 1.31
C PRO A 22 0.81 -8.49 0.62
N ILE A 23 0.68 -8.15 -0.66
CA ILE A 23 1.78 -7.64 -1.49
C ILE A 23 1.38 -6.25 -1.98
N ALA A 24 2.30 -5.30 -1.86
CA ALA A 24 2.11 -3.95 -2.40
C ALA A 24 3.28 -3.56 -3.29
N PHE A 25 2.98 -2.68 -4.24
CA PHE A 25 3.94 -2.18 -5.21
C PHE A 25 3.79 -0.67 -5.32
N THR A 26 4.90 0.03 -5.51
CA THR A 26 4.90 1.42 -5.94
C THR A 26 5.29 1.47 -7.42
N SER A 27 4.66 2.37 -8.16
CA SER A 27 4.96 2.60 -9.57
C SER A 27 5.07 4.10 -9.81
N ARG A 28 6.16 4.52 -10.47
CA ARG A 28 6.32 5.90 -10.95
C ARG A 28 5.62 6.14 -12.29
N SER A 29 5.16 5.08 -12.96
CA SER A 29 4.38 5.20 -14.19
C SER A 29 2.97 5.67 -13.87
N ARG A 30 2.50 6.67 -14.62
CA ARG A 30 1.09 7.13 -14.62
C ARG A 30 0.14 6.14 -15.32
N LYS A 31 0.67 5.08 -15.94
CA LYS A 31 -0.09 4.03 -16.61
C LYS A 31 0.27 2.68 -16.01
N LEU A 32 -0.68 2.06 -15.34
CA LEU A 32 -0.58 0.69 -14.82
C LEU A 32 -1.57 -0.20 -15.56
N TRP A 33 -1.15 -1.41 -15.90
CA TRP A 33 -1.99 -2.40 -16.56
C TRP A 33 -2.04 -3.67 -15.73
N ILE A 34 -3.25 -4.16 -15.46
CA ILE A 34 -3.48 -5.42 -14.78
C ILE A 34 -4.02 -6.40 -15.83
N GLN A 35 -3.36 -7.55 -15.96
CA GLN A 35 -3.81 -8.63 -16.84
C GLN A 35 -4.16 -9.84 -15.99
N PHE A 36 -5.39 -10.31 -16.12
CA PHE A 36 -5.86 -11.53 -15.49
C PHE A 36 -6.17 -12.57 -16.57
N LYS A 37 -5.68 -13.79 -16.38
CA LYS A 37 -5.95 -14.93 -17.26
C LYS A 37 -6.39 -16.10 -16.38
N SER A 38 -7.52 -16.71 -16.74
CA SER A 38 -8.09 -17.89 -16.09
C SER A 38 -8.43 -18.94 -17.14
N ASN A 39 -8.71 -20.17 -16.70
CA ASN A 39 -9.23 -21.25 -17.55
C ASN A 39 -10.63 -21.65 -17.05
N GLU A 40 -11.44 -22.24 -17.92
CA GLU A 40 -12.84 -22.59 -17.63
C GLU A 40 -12.98 -23.72 -16.59
N GLY A 41 -11.91 -24.48 -16.33
CA GLY A 41 -11.93 -25.67 -15.47
C GLY A 41 -11.69 -25.42 -13.98
N ASN A 42 -11.11 -24.28 -13.57
CA ASN A 42 -10.76 -24.00 -12.17
C ASN A 42 -10.94 -22.51 -11.82
N SER A 43 -12.17 -22.13 -11.46
CA SER A 43 -12.49 -20.77 -11.01
C SER A 43 -12.40 -20.61 -9.49
N GLY A 44 -11.77 -19.53 -9.03
CA GLY A 44 -11.76 -19.11 -7.62
C GLY A 44 -12.48 -17.77 -7.38
N LYS A 45 -12.40 -17.22 -6.17
CA LYS A 45 -13.04 -15.94 -5.81
C LYS A 45 -12.44 -14.70 -6.50
N GLY A 46 -11.30 -14.84 -7.18
CA GLY A 46 -10.59 -13.74 -7.81
C GLY A 46 -9.70 -12.97 -6.83
N PHE A 47 -9.46 -11.69 -7.11
CA PHE A 47 -8.56 -10.83 -6.34
C PHE A 47 -9.09 -9.40 -6.24
N GLN A 48 -8.60 -8.64 -5.27
CA GLN A 48 -8.85 -7.20 -5.12
C GLN A 48 -7.51 -6.47 -5.12
N VAL A 49 -7.39 -5.42 -5.94
CA VAL A 49 -6.20 -4.56 -5.97
C VAL A 49 -6.61 -3.15 -5.56
N PRO A 50 -6.55 -2.83 -4.26
CA PRO A 50 -6.74 -1.46 -3.80
C PRO A 50 -5.52 -0.63 -4.25
N TYR A 51 -5.77 0.55 -4.81
CA TYR A 51 -4.71 1.47 -5.26
C TYR A 51 -4.99 2.91 -4.80
N VAL A 52 -3.91 3.70 -4.71
CA VAL A 52 -3.94 5.12 -4.43
C VAL A 52 -2.85 5.83 -5.23
N THR A 53 -3.15 7.05 -5.68
CA THR A 53 -2.18 7.94 -6.30
C THR A 53 -1.73 8.98 -5.29
N TYR A 54 -0.46 9.38 -5.35
CA TYR A 54 0.13 10.35 -4.45
C TYR A 54 1.00 11.33 -5.25
N ASP A 55 1.31 12.48 -4.66
CA ASP A 55 2.21 13.47 -5.26
C ASP A 55 3.64 12.94 -5.36
N GLU A 56 4.32 13.17 -6.49
CA GLU A 56 5.71 12.72 -6.71
C GLU A 56 6.66 13.25 -5.60
N ASP A 57 6.36 14.40 -4.99
CA ASP A 57 7.11 14.94 -3.85
C ASP A 57 7.10 14.00 -2.62
N TYR A 58 6.08 13.16 -2.49
CA TYR A 58 5.95 12.21 -1.38
C TYR A 58 6.64 10.87 -1.66
N GLN A 59 7.23 10.66 -2.85
CA GLN A 59 7.82 9.40 -3.28
C GLN A 59 8.73 8.76 -2.23
N GLN A 60 9.61 9.56 -1.61
CA GLN A 60 10.56 9.05 -0.61
C GLN A 60 9.85 8.50 0.63
N LEU A 61 8.80 9.18 1.10
CA LEU A 61 7.99 8.74 2.23
C LEU A 61 7.23 7.45 1.88
N ILE A 62 6.62 7.38 0.70
CA ILE A 62 5.84 6.21 0.29
C ILE A 62 6.75 5.00 0.10
N GLU A 63 7.91 5.15 -0.53
CA GLU A 63 8.90 4.07 -0.63
C GLU A 63 9.36 3.60 0.76
N ASP A 64 9.59 4.52 1.69
CA ASP A 64 9.97 4.18 3.07
C ASP A 64 8.84 3.44 3.81
N ILE A 65 7.56 3.78 3.62
CA ILE A 65 6.43 3.06 4.22
C ILE A 65 6.26 1.67 3.59
N VAL A 66 6.17 1.61 2.25
CA VAL A 66 5.82 0.38 1.51
C VAL A 66 6.97 -0.63 1.52
N ARG A 67 8.24 -0.20 1.57
CA ARG A 67 9.38 -1.14 1.68
C ARG A 67 9.68 -1.57 3.11
N ASP A 68 9.00 -0.99 4.10
CA ASP A 68 9.20 -1.41 5.49
C ASP A 68 8.54 -2.76 5.72
N GLY A 69 9.36 -3.81 5.80
CA GLY A 69 8.89 -5.18 6.02
C GLY A 69 8.00 -5.34 7.25
N ARG A 70 8.08 -4.44 8.24
CA ARG A 70 7.19 -4.46 9.42
C ARG A 70 5.73 -4.23 9.05
N LEU A 71 5.44 -3.55 7.94
CA LEU A 71 4.08 -3.37 7.41
C LEU A 71 3.41 -4.73 7.10
N TYR A 72 4.18 -5.73 6.70
CA TYR A 72 3.68 -7.05 6.30
C TYR A 72 3.99 -8.15 7.31
N ALA A 73 4.89 -7.90 8.27
CA ALA A 73 5.41 -8.93 9.17
C ALA A 73 4.43 -9.34 10.30
N SER A 74 3.65 -8.40 10.83
CA SER A 74 2.73 -8.67 11.93
C SER A 74 1.33 -8.98 11.41
N GLU A 75 0.68 -10.02 11.94
CA GLU A 75 -0.73 -10.35 11.63
C GLU A 75 -1.64 -9.13 11.84
N ASN A 76 -1.44 -8.38 12.93
CA ASN A 76 -2.19 -7.15 13.20
C ASN A 76 -2.04 -6.11 12.08
N HIS A 77 -0.88 -6.03 11.42
CA HIS A 77 -0.69 -5.12 10.28
C HIS A 77 -1.23 -5.70 8.99
N GLN A 78 -1.23 -7.03 8.82
CA GLN A 78 -1.86 -7.67 7.66
C GLN A 78 -3.37 -7.47 7.67
N GLU A 79 -4.02 -7.51 8.83
CA GLU A 79 -5.46 -7.25 8.95
C GLU A 79 -5.85 -5.84 8.49
N ILE A 80 -4.98 -4.84 8.70
CA ILE A 80 -5.18 -3.48 8.15
C ILE A 80 -5.26 -3.51 6.63
N LEU A 81 -4.46 -4.36 5.98
CA LEU A 81 -4.42 -4.48 4.53
C LEU A 81 -5.58 -5.32 3.96
N LYS A 82 -6.28 -6.07 4.82
CA LYS A 82 -7.48 -6.86 4.46
C LYS A 82 -8.77 -6.10 4.75
N ASP A 83 -8.79 -5.23 5.77
CA ASP A 83 -9.96 -4.44 6.13
C ASP A 83 -10.14 -3.21 5.22
N LYS A 84 -11.33 -3.07 4.62
CA LYS A 84 -11.65 -2.01 3.66
C LYS A 84 -11.62 -0.59 4.27
N LYS A 85 -11.99 -0.43 5.54
CA LYS A 85 -11.99 0.87 6.21
C LYS A 85 -10.56 1.26 6.57
N LEU A 86 -9.78 0.32 7.09
CA LEU A 86 -8.41 0.57 7.51
C LEU A 86 -7.48 0.84 6.32
N ILE A 87 -7.62 0.08 5.22
CA ILE A 87 -6.84 0.34 4.01
C ILE A 87 -7.17 1.70 3.39
N LYS A 88 -8.44 2.12 3.45
CA LYS A 88 -8.85 3.46 2.97
C LYS A 88 -8.21 4.56 3.80
N ALA A 89 -8.14 4.40 5.11
CA ALA A 89 -7.48 5.38 5.98
C ALA A 89 -5.96 5.38 5.80
N LEU A 90 -5.32 4.23 5.55
CA LEU A 90 -3.92 4.18 5.12
C LEU A 90 -3.73 4.94 3.81
N PHE A 91 -4.59 4.71 2.82
CA PHE A 91 -4.51 5.39 1.53
C PHE A 91 -4.70 6.90 1.64
N ASP A 92 -5.57 7.36 2.53
CA ASP A 92 -5.73 8.79 2.80
C ASP A 92 -4.41 9.41 3.30
N VAL A 93 -3.68 8.72 4.18
CA VAL A 93 -2.35 9.15 4.64
C VAL A 93 -1.29 9.06 3.55
N LEU A 94 -1.33 8.04 2.68
CA LEU A 94 -0.38 7.92 1.57
C LEU A 94 -0.60 9.01 0.51
N ALA A 95 -1.86 9.34 0.20
CA ALA A 95 -2.20 10.42 -0.72
C ALA A 95 -1.89 11.80 -0.12
N HIS A 96 -2.18 11.97 1.17
CA HIS A 96 -2.01 13.23 1.90
C HIS A 96 -1.39 12.97 3.28
N PRO A 97 -0.05 12.98 3.40
CA PRO A 97 0.65 12.67 4.65
C PRO A 97 0.21 13.53 5.85
N GLN A 98 -0.27 14.75 5.61
CA GLN A 98 -0.83 15.64 6.64
C GLN A 98 -2.06 15.06 7.34
N ASN A 99 -2.85 14.23 6.65
CA ASN A 99 -4.05 13.61 7.21
C ASN A 99 -3.72 12.60 8.32
N TYR A 100 -2.46 12.16 8.44
CA TYR A 100 -1.98 11.35 9.55
C TYR A 100 -2.43 11.92 10.90
N PHE A 101 -2.33 13.25 11.10
CA PHE A 101 -2.67 13.87 12.39
C PHE A 101 -4.15 13.74 12.75
N ARG A 102 -5.05 13.61 11.76
CA ARG A 102 -6.48 13.33 12.00
C ARG A 102 -6.66 11.95 12.63
N TYR A 103 -5.87 10.98 12.20
CA TYR A 103 -5.89 9.61 12.72
C TYR A 103 -5.15 9.44 14.06
N THR A 104 -4.53 10.50 14.58
CA THR A 104 -3.94 10.51 15.92
C THR A 104 -4.89 11.00 17.00
N ALA A 105 -6.06 11.53 16.62
CA ALA A 105 -7.13 11.86 17.55
C ALA A 105 -7.59 10.60 18.32
N GLN A 106 -8.05 10.79 19.55
CA GLN A 106 -8.36 9.67 20.45
C GLN A 106 -9.34 8.66 19.83
N GLU A 107 -10.34 9.13 19.10
CA GLU A 107 -11.34 8.30 18.39
C GLU A 107 -10.74 7.44 17.27
N SER A 108 -9.65 7.89 16.64
CA SER A 108 -8.98 7.18 15.56
C SER A 108 -7.89 6.21 16.05
N LYS A 109 -7.41 6.38 17.28
CA LYS A 109 -6.45 5.45 17.91
C LYS A 109 -7.04 4.05 18.13
N ASP A 110 -8.37 3.95 18.21
CA ASP A 110 -9.07 2.68 18.39
C ASP A 110 -9.26 1.94 17.05
N MET A 111 -9.12 2.65 15.91
CA MET A 111 -9.23 2.05 14.57
C MET A 111 -7.96 1.31 14.14
N PHE A 112 -6.78 1.86 14.43
CA PHE A 112 -5.51 1.27 14.02
C PHE A 112 -4.73 0.66 15.19
N PRO A 113 -4.04 -0.47 14.98
CA PRO A 113 -3.08 -0.98 15.95
C PRO A 113 -2.05 0.09 16.34
N ARG A 114 -1.77 0.20 17.64
CA ARG A 114 -0.79 1.19 18.16
C ARG A 114 0.58 1.08 17.50
N SER A 115 0.99 -0.16 17.19
CA SER A 115 2.23 -0.45 16.46
C SER A 115 2.24 0.16 15.06
N PHE A 116 1.10 0.12 14.37
CA PHE A 116 0.94 0.68 13.03
C PHE A 116 0.96 2.21 13.07
N ILE A 117 0.22 2.82 14.00
CA ILE A 117 0.25 4.28 14.22
C ILE A 117 1.68 4.73 14.53
N LYS A 118 2.43 3.99 15.35
CA LYS A 118 3.82 4.29 15.69
C LYS A 118 4.74 4.20 14.46
N LEU A 119 4.54 3.18 13.63
CA LEU A 119 5.29 3.01 12.37
C LEU A 119 5.07 4.23 11.46
N LEU A 120 3.81 4.56 11.17
CA LEU A 120 3.48 5.74 10.36
C LEU A 120 3.98 7.04 11.00
N ARG A 121 3.82 7.21 12.32
CA ARG A 121 4.28 8.40 13.05
C ARG A 121 5.74 8.72 12.76
N SER A 122 6.60 7.71 12.92
CA SER A 122 8.04 7.89 12.78
C SER A 122 8.44 8.30 11.37
N LYS A 123 7.78 7.75 10.35
CA LYS A 123 8.04 8.04 8.94
C LYS A 123 7.47 9.40 8.53
N VAL A 124 6.19 9.66 8.84
CA VAL A 124 5.49 10.91 8.50
C VAL A 124 6.11 12.10 9.22
N THR A 125 6.43 11.97 10.52
CA THR A 125 7.04 13.08 11.29
C THR A 125 8.42 13.40 10.75
N ARG A 126 9.25 12.40 10.46
CA ARG A 126 10.58 12.60 9.87
C ARG A 126 10.51 13.30 8.52
N PHE A 127 9.52 12.96 7.69
CA PHE A 127 9.34 13.57 6.38
C PHE A 127 8.82 15.01 6.46
N LEU A 128 7.77 15.26 7.24
CA LEU A 128 7.13 16.57 7.34
C LEU A 128 7.88 17.56 8.26
N ARG A 129 8.68 17.05 9.18
CA ARG A 129 9.40 17.84 10.20
C ARG A 129 10.83 17.28 10.40
N PRO A 130 11.71 17.38 9.39
CA PRO A 130 13.04 16.76 9.43
C PRO A 130 14.00 17.39 10.47
N TYR A 131 13.69 18.58 10.98
CA TYR A 131 14.54 19.35 11.91
C TYR A 131 13.97 19.45 13.34
N LYS A 132 13.02 18.59 13.72
CA LYS A 132 12.47 18.52 15.08
C LYS A 132 12.83 17.23 15.79
#